data_AF-A0A2E8DPK8-F1
#
_entry.id   AF-A0A2E8DPK8-F1
#
_cell.length_a   1.000
_cell.length_b   1.000
_cell.length_c   1.000
_cell.angle_alpha   90.00
_cell.angle_beta   90.00
_cell.angle_gamma   90.00
#
_symmetry.space_group_name_H-M   'P 1'
#
loop_
_entity.id
_entity.type
_entity.pdbx_description
1 polymer ?
#
loop_
_entity_poly.entity_id
_entity_poly.type
_entity_poly.pdbx_seq_one_letter_code
_entity_poly.pdbx_strand_id
1 'polypeptide(L)'
;MKKNNHPILNKVRVLLVITRIMVIVALLFICFPPSMKVWEQSDSIPSEYTPFEYLLKEIDQDLFLLLIITVLIFVLSELTKELEKIQTDPKITVDSQEFRN
;
A
#
# COMPACT_ATOMS: atom_id res chain seq x y z
N MET A 1 10.87 -23.42 -17.85
CA MET A 1 11.02 -23.03 -16.43
C MET A 1 9.71 -23.29 -15.70
N LYS A 2 9.69 -24.27 -14.80
CA LYS A 2 8.49 -24.66 -14.05
C LYS A 2 8.44 -23.80 -12.78
N LYS A 3 7.56 -22.80 -12.74
CA LYS A 3 7.32 -21.99 -11.52
C LYS A 3 6.78 -22.93 -10.45
N ASN A 4 7.51 -23.12 -9.36
CA ASN A 4 7.03 -23.88 -8.22
C ASN A 4 5.89 -23.09 -7.56
N ASN A 5 4.65 -23.46 -7.91
CA ASN A 5 3.44 -22.92 -7.30
C ASN A 5 3.26 -23.53 -5.91
N HIS A 6 4.01 -23.05 -4.91
CA HIS A 6 3.65 -23.33 -3.52
C HIS A 6 2.30 -22.64 -3.24
N PRO A 7 1.22 -23.39 -2.95
CA PRO A 7 -0.13 -22.82 -2.83
C PRO A 7 -0.21 -21.78 -1.69
N ILE A 8 0.64 -21.91 -0.68
CA ILE A 8 0.76 -20.97 0.43
C ILE A 8 1.42 -19.65 -0.02
N LEU A 9 2.54 -19.71 -0.74
CA LEU A 9 3.20 -18.51 -1.25
C LEU A 9 2.32 -17.72 -2.22
N ASN A 10 1.51 -18.41 -3.02
CA ASN A 10 0.59 -17.75 -3.93
C ASN A 10 -0.54 -17.02 -3.17
N LYS A 11 -1.05 -17.62 -2.07
CA LYS A 11 -2.01 -16.96 -1.17
C LYS A 11 -1.41 -15.72 -0.49
N VAL A 12 -0.17 -15.80 -0.01
CA VAL A 12 0.55 -14.66 0.61
C VAL A 12 0.72 -13.52 -0.40
N ARG A 13 1.07 -13.84 -1.66
CA ARG A 13 1.14 -12.83 -2.73
C ARG A 13 -0.19 -12.12 -2.95
N VAL A 14 -1.28 -12.87 -3.07
CA VAL A 14 -2.62 -12.30 -3.26
C VAL A 14 -2.99 -11.40 -2.08
N LEU A 15 -2.69 -11.84 -0.85
CA LEU A 15 -2.95 -11.04 0.34
C LEU A 15 -2.15 -9.73 0.33
N LEU A 16 -0.85 -9.77 0.01
CA LEU A 16 -0.02 -8.55 -0.11
C LEU A 16 -0.57 -7.58 -1.16
N VAL A 17 -1.06 -8.07 -2.30
CA VAL A 17 -1.68 -7.24 -3.33
C VAL A 17 -2.96 -6.59 -2.80
N ILE A 18 -3.84 -7.36 -2.14
CA ILE A 18 -5.06 -6.83 -1.53
C ILE A 18 -4.71 -5.77 -0.48
N THR A 19 -3.77 -6.04 0.42
CA THR A 19 -3.36 -5.09 1.45
C THR A 19 -2.81 -3.80 0.84
N ARG A 20 -2.00 -3.87 -0.23
CA ARG A 20 -1.54 -2.68 -0.95
C ARG A 20 -2.68 -1.85 -1.53
N ILE A 21 -3.67 -2.51 -2.15
CA ILE A 21 -4.86 -1.83 -2.68
C ILE A 21 -5.62 -1.15 -1.53
N MET A 22 -5.83 -1.83 -0.41
CA MET A 22 -6.50 -1.26 0.77
C MET A 22 -5.77 -0.03 1.31
N VAL A 23 -4.44 -0.04 1.33
CA VAL A 23 -3.63 1.11 1.75
C VAL A 23 -3.78 2.29 0.79
N ILE A 24 -3.81 2.06 -0.52
CA ILE A 24 -4.08 3.12 -1.51
C ILE A 24 -5.49 3.68 -1.33
N VAL A 25 -6.48 2.82 -1.13
CA VAL A 25 -7.86 3.25 -0.85
C VAL A 25 -7.93 4.09 0.42
N ALA A 26 -7.22 3.72 1.49
CA ALA A 26 -7.15 4.52 2.71
C ALA A 26 -6.55 5.92 2.46
N LEU A 27 -5.48 6.03 1.66
CA LEU A 27 -4.94 7.33 1.26
C LEU A 27 -5.96 8.19 0.51
N LEU A 28 -6.72 7.57 -0.41
CA LEU A 28 -7.77 8.29 -1.13
C LEU A 28 -8.83 8.81 -0.16
N PHE A 29 -9.25 8.02 0.84
CA PHE A 29 -10.23 8.49 1.82
C PHE A 29 -9.77 9.70 2.63
N ILE A 30 -8.46 9.84 2.86
CA ILE A 30 -7.87 10.98 3.57
C ILE A 30 -7.76 12.18 2.64
N CYS A 31 -7.13 12.02 1.48
CA CYS A 31 -6.79 13.14 0.62
C CYS A 31 -7.96 13.61 -0.26
N PHE A 32 -8.90 12.73 -0.60
CA PHE A 32 -9.96 13.02 -1.57
C PHE A 32 -11.00 14.02 -1.05
N PRO A 33 -11.56 13.91 0.18
CA PRO A 33 -12.55 14.87 0.68
C PRO A 33 -12.06 16.32 0.70
N PRO A 34 -10.88 16.67 1.26
CA PRO A 34 -10.41 18.05 1.27
C PRO A 34 -10.05 18.53 -0.16
N SER A 35 -9.50 17.64 -1.00
CA SER A 35 -9.20 17.98 -2.40
C SER A 35 -10.45 18.29 -3.21
N MET A 36 -11.54 17.53 -3.01
CA MET A 36 -12.82 17.76 -3.68
C MET A 36 -13.44 19.09 -3.25
N LYS A 37 -13.43 19.40 -1.95
CA LYS A 37 -13.93 20.70 -1.46
C LYS A 37 -13.19 21.87 -2.11
N VAL A 38 -11.87 21.77 -2.24
CA VAL A 38 -11.02 22.78 -2.90
C VAL A 38 -11.32 22.88 -4.38
N TRP A 39 -11.44 21.74 -5.06
CA TRP A 39 -11.74 21.68 -6.49
C TRP A 39 -13.11 22.29 -6.82
N GLU A 40 -14.12 22.02 -6.01
CA GLU A 40 -15.48 22.53 -6.17
C GLU A 40 -15.65 23.98 -5.69
N GLN A 41 -14.59 24.60 -5.14
CA GLN A 41 -14.67 25.92 -4.49
C GLN A 41 -15.82 25.99 -3.49
N SER A 42 -15.97 24.93 -2.69
CA SER A 42 -17.12 24.76 -1.82
C SER A 42 -17.23 25.91 -0.82
N ASP A 43 -18.44 26.44 -0.66
CA ASP A 43 -18.78 27.46 0.36
C ASP A 43 -18.52 26.96 1.81
N SER A 44 -18.25 25.66 1.98
CA SER A 44 -17.85 25.06 3.25
C SER A 44 -16.39 25.34 3.64
N ILE A 45 -15.57 25.86 2.73
CA ILE A 45 -14.20 26.29 3.05
C ILE A 45 -14.29 27.62 3.82
N PRO A 46 -13.73 27.72 5.04
CA PRO A 46 -13.73 28.97 5.79
C PRO A 46 -13.05 30.09 5.00
N SER A 47 -13.69 31.27 4.94
CA SER A 47 -13.22 32.41 4.14
C SER A 47 -11.89 33.01 4.60
N GLU A 48 -11.43 32.63 5.79
CA GLU A 48 -10.13 32.98 6.36
C GLU A 48 -8.96 32.20 5.73
N TYR A 49 -9.24 31.14 4.98
CA TYR A 49 -8.22 30.33 4.32
C TYR A 49 -8.29 30.47 2.79
N THR A 50 -7.12 30.57 2.16
CA THR A 50 -7.01 30.25 0.74
C THR A 50 -7.27 28.75 0.54
N PRO A 51 -7.70 28.30 -0.65
CA PRO A 51 -7.95 26.87 -0.89
C PRO A 51 -6.70 25.99 -0.64
N PHE A 52 -5.50 26.53 -0.86
CA PHE A 52 -4.25 25.83 -0.59
C PHE A 52 -3.94 25.74 0.92
N GLU A 53 -4.17 26.81 1.69
CA GLU A 53 -4.00 26.79 3.15
C GLU A 53 -4.99 25.84 3.81
N TYR A 54 -6.23 25.80 3.33
CA TYR A 54 -7.23 24.82 3.79
C TYR A 54 -6.75 23.38 3.57
N LEU A 55 -6.25 23.08 2.36
CA LEU A 55 -5.73 21.75 2.02
C LEU A 55 -4.56 21.35 2.94
N LEU A 56 -3.61 22.27 3.15
CA LEU A 56 -2.47 22.03 4.04
C LEU A 56 -2.92 21.77 5.48
N LYS A 57 -3.89 22.52 5.99
CA LYS A 57 -4.41 22.35 7.34
C LYS A 57 -5.10 21.00 7.54
N GLU A 58 -5.91 20.58 6.57
CA GLU A 58 -6.57 19.25 6.61
C GLU A 58 -5.52 18.13 6.52
N ILE A 59 -4.51 18.26 5.66
CA ILE A 59 -3.40 17.30 5.57
C ILE A 59 -2.58 17.24 6.87
N ASP A 60 -2.35 18.39 7.51
CA ASP A 60 -1.60 18.48 8.76
C ASP A 60 -2.33 17.77 9.92
N GLN A 61 -3.67 17.83 9.95
CA GLN A 61 -4.47 17.07 10.91
C GLN A 61 -4.28 15.55 10.78
N ASP A 62 -4.11 15.07 9.54
CA ASP A 62 -3.90 13.66 9.23
C ASP A 62 -2.42 13.27 9.14
N LEU A 63 -1.48 14.16 9.47
CA LEU A 63 -0.04 13.95 9.30
C LEU A 63 0.46 12.66 9.95
N PHE A 64 -0.02 12.35 11.16
CA PHE A 64 0.38 11.14 11.87
C PHE A 64 -0.15 9.88 11.20
N LEU A 65 -1.36 9.93 10.65
CA LEU A 65 -1.97 8.83 9.90
C LEU A 65 -1.26 8.64 8.55
N LEU A 66 -0.92 9.72 7.86
CA LEU A 66 -0.12 9.70 6.64
C LEU A 66 1.26 9.07 6.90
N LEU A 67 1.91 9.41 8.01
CA LEU A 67 3.18 8.79 8.41
C LEU A 67 3.03 7.27 8.59
N ILE A 68 1.99 6.81 9.31
CA ILE A 68 1.71 5.39 9.48
C ILE A 68 1.52 4.71 8.13
N ILE A 69 0.74 5.32 7.23
CA ILE A 69 0.50 4.78 5.89
C ILE A 69 1.79 4.72 5.08
N THR A 70 2.64 5.74 5.13
CA THR A 70 3.95 5.74 4.46
C THR A 70 4.82 4.58 4.95
N VAL A 71 4.87 4.35 6.27
CA VAL A 71 5.60 3.21 6.84
C VAL A 71 5.00 1.88 6.37
N LEU A 72 3.67 1.76 6.34
CA LEU A 72 3.00 0.55 5.85
C LEU A 72 3.32 0.27 4.38
N ILE A 73 3.33 1.31 3.52
CA ILE A 73 3.72 1.17 2.11
C ILE A 73 5.17 0.68 2.00
N PHE A 74 6.08 1.25 2.80
CA PHE A 74 7.48 0.83 2.82
C PHE A 74 7.63 -0.63 3.23
N VAL A 75 7.01 -1.04 4.34
CA VAL A 75 7.05 -2.42 4.83
C VAL A 75 6.45 -3.40 3.81
N LEU A 76 5.29 -3.07 3.21
CA LEU A 76 4.67 -3.89 2.16
C LEU A 76 5.54 -3.98 0.89
N SER A 77 6.33 -2.95 0.61
CA SER A 77 7.29 -2.96 -0.49
C SER A 77 8.42 -3.94 -0.24
N GLU A 78 9.03 -3.88 0.94
CA GLU A 78 10.08 -4.82 1.35
C GLU A 78 9.57 -6.26 1.45
N LEU A 79 8.41 -6.50 2.07
CA LEU A 79 7.82 -7.84 2.16
C LEU A 79 7.54 -8.46 0.78
N THR A 80 7.16 -7.65 -0.20
CA THR A 80 6.93 -8.17 -1.56
C THR A 80 8.24 -8.50 -2.26
N LYS A 81 9.29 -7.70 -2.08
CA LYS A 81 10.63 -8.01 -2.60
C LYS A 81 11.16 -9.31 -1.99
N GLU A 82 11.02 -9.49 -0.67
CA GLU A 82 11.41 -10.72 0.01
C GLU A 82 10.61 -11.93 -0.48
N LEU A 83 9.30 -11.78 -0.68
CA LEU A 83 8.47 -12.84 -1.25
C LEU A 83 8.92 -13.21 -2.68
N GLU A 84 9.27 -12.23 -3.50
CA GLU A 84 9.78 -12.47 -4.86
C GLU A 84 11.13 -13.19 -4.86
N LYS A 85 12.03 -12.86 -3.92
CA LYS A 85 13.29 -13.58 -3.72
C LYS A 85 13.03 -15.05 -3.36
N ILE A 86 12.14 -15.33 -2.41
CA ILE A 86 11.81 -16.70 -1.99
C ILE A 86 11.17 -17.50 -3.15
N GLN A 87 10.33 -16.87 -3.98
CA GLN A 87 9.71 -17.52 -5.15
C GLN A 87 10.69 -17.80 -6.29
N THR A 88 11.80 -17.06 -6.36
CA THR A 88 12.81 -17.18 -7.41
C THR A 88 14.08 -17.90 -6.96
N ASP A 89 14.21 -18.21 -5.66
CA ASP A 89 15.36 -18.92 -5.11
C ASP A 89 15.41 -20.39 -5.59
N PRO A 90 16.43 -20.78 -6.38
CA PRO A 90 16.59 -22.15 -6.85
C PRO A 90 16.84 -23.15 -5.72
N LYS A 91 17.35 -22.75 -4.54
CA LYS A 91 17.69 -23.68 -3.45
C LYS A 91 16.47 -24.37 -2.81
N ILE A 92 15.38 -23.63 -2.61
CA ILE A 92 14.10 -24.17 -2.08
C ILE A 92 13.44 -25.11 -3.11
N THR A 93 13.76 -24.91 -4.39
CA THR A 93 13.24 -25.71 -5.50
C THR A 93 13.87 -27.12 -5.54
N VAL A 94 15.14 -27.25 -5.13
CA VAL A 94 15.89 -28.52 -5.19
C VAL A 94 15.55 -29.44 -4.00
N ASP A 95 15.49 -28.94 -2.78
CA ASP A 95 15.16 -29.76 -1.59
C ASP A 95 13.80 -30.46 -1.73
N SER A 96 12.81 -29.81 -2.36
CA SER A 96 11.48 -30.41 -2.59
C SER A 96 11.44 -31.57 -3.59
N GLN A 97 12.47 -31.70 -4.45
CA GLN A 97 12.57 -32.80 -5.40
C GLN A 97 13.37 -33.98 -4.83
N GLU A 98 14.32 -33.73 -3.93
CA GLU A 98 15.13 -34.78 -3.30
C GLU A 98 14.30 -35.67 -2.35
N PHE A 99 13.27 -35.12 -1.71
CA PHE A 99 12.31 -35.89 -0.89
C PHE A 99 11.24 -36.67 -1.71
N ARG A 100 11.30 -36.62 -3.04
CA ARG A 100 10.34 -37.30 -3.94
C ARG A 100 10.91 -38.47 -4.73
N ASN A 101 12.20 -38.77 -4.59
CA ASN A 101 12.85 -39.97 -5.13
C ASN A 101 13.25 -40.92 -4.00
#